data_AF-R5MG89-F1
#
_entry.id   AF-R5MG89-F1
#
_cell.length_a   1.000
_cell.length_b   1.000
_cell.length_c   1.000
_cell.angle_alpha   90.00
_cell.angle_beta   90.00
_cell.angle_gamma   90.00
#
_symmetry.space_group_name_H-M   'P 1'
#
loop_
_entity.id
_entity.type
_entity.pdbx_description
1 polymer ?
#
loop_
_entity_poly.entity_id
_entity_poly.type
_entity_poly.pdbx_seq_one_letter_code
_entity_poly.pdbx_strand_id
1 'polypeptide(L)'
;MPVQEFGNAFSTFVAQNFGAAKSGRIRRGVKQALLMTTAFSLAISAAVFVLARPLIMIFVDGSQHDIIAIGMRYLRIEGAFYVGIGVLFLLYGYYRAIRMPAMSVVLTVLSLGLRVALAYALSAVPGIGVDGIWWAIPIGWAVADVVGMLYYKKTLRRIYTQRGTTTHKIIARL
;
A
#
# COMPACT_ATOMS: atom_id res chain seq x y z
N MET A 1 8.47 8.70 -2.23
CA MET A 1 8.42 8.19 -0.84
C MET A 1 9.07 6.81 -0.81
N PRO A 2 9.91 6.43 0.17
CA PRO A 2 10.68 5.19 0.12
C PRO A 2 9.86 3.92 -0.16
N VAL A 3 8.69 3.77 0.46
CA VAL A 3 7.78 2.64 0.23
C VAL A 3 7.19 2.60 -1.18
N GLN A 4 7.03 3.75 -1.83
CA GLN A 4 6.63 3.85 -3.23
C GLN A 4 7.75 3.34 -4.15
N GLU A 5 9.01 3.64 -3.82
CA GLU A 5 10.17 3.15 -4.57
C GLU A 5 10.36 1.64 -4.40
N PHE A 6 10.06 1.07 -3.23
CA PHE A 6 9.95 -0.38 -3.08
C PHE A 6 8.88 -0.95 -4.02
N GLY A 7 7.73 -0.30 -4.14
CA GLY A 7 6.68 -0.66 -5.11
C GLY A 7 7.16 -0.61 -6.56
N ASN A 8 7.92 0.41 -6.96
CA ASN A 8 8.46 0.56 -8.31
C ASN A 8 9.53 -0.49 -8.63
N ALA A 9 10.51 -0.68 -7.73
CA ALA A 9 11.55 -1.71 -7.88
C ALA A 9 10.93 -3.12 -7.93
N PHE A 10 9.95 -3.37 -7.05
CA PHE A 10 9.20 -4.62 -7.03
C PHE A 10 8.42 -4.83 -8.33
N SER A 11 7.79 -3.78 -8.89
CA SER A 11 7.11 -3.83 -10.19
C SER A 11 8.05 -4.31 -11.30
N THR A 12 9.25 -3.73 -11.39
CA THR A 12 10.27 -4.15 -12.38
C THR A 12 10.68 -5.60 -12.18
N PHE A 13 10.97 -6.02 -10.95
CA PHE A 13 11.28 -7.41 -10.62
C PHE A 13 10.16 -8.36 -11.05
N VAL A 14 8.90 -8.05 -10.72
CA VAL A 14 7.75 -8.87 -11.09
C VAL A 14 7.59 -8.91 -12.60
N ALA A 15 7.73 -7.79 -13.31
CA ALA A 15 7.54 -7.72 -14.76
C ALA A 15 8.55 -8.61 -15.51
N GLN A 16 9.83 -8.56 -15.11
CA GLN A 16 10.88 -9.41 -15.68
C GLN A 16 10.58 -10.90 -15.44
N ASN A 17 10.26 -11.28 -14.21
CA ASN A 17 9.94 -12.67 -13.89
C ASN A 17 8.63 -13.14 -14.52
N PHE A 18 7.68 -12.23 -14.70
CA PHE A 18 6.40 -12.49 -15.36
C PHE A 18 6.62 -12.73 -16.86
N GLY A 19 7.46 -11.92 -17.51
CA GLY A 19 7.89 -12.16 -18.89
C GLY A 19 8.59 -13.51 -19.06
N ALA A 20 9.46 -13.88 -18.12
CA ALA A 20 10.19 -15.15 -18.12
C ALA A 20 9.40 -16.37 -17.59
N ALA A 21 8.11 -16.22 -17.30
CA ALA A 21 7.25 -17.27 -16.71
C ALA A 21 7.77 -17.89 -15.38
N LYS A 22 8.60 -17.17 -14.62
CA LYS A 22 9.21 -17.64 -13.35
C LYS A 22 8.30 -17.35 -12.15
N SER A 23 7.14 -18.00 -12.12
CA SER A 23 6.09 -17.88 -11.09
C SER A 23 6.59 -18.06 -9.65
N GLY A 24 7.45 -19.05 -9.44
CA GLY A 24 8.05 -19.33 -8.13
C GLY A 24 8.92 -18.18 -7.62
N ARG A 25 9.66 -17.50 -8.52
CA ARG A 25 10.47 -16.32 -8.17
C ARG A 25 9.59 -15.14 -7.80
N ILE A 26 8.47 -14.93 -8.51
CA ILE A 26 7.48 -13.90 -8.16
C ILE A 26 6.93 -14.14 -6.75
N ARG A 27 6.52 -15.37 -6.42
CA ARG A 27 5.96 -15.70 -5.09
C ARG A 27 6.98 -15.47 -3.96
N ARG A 28 8.26 -15.80 -4.19
CA ARG A 28 9.34 -15.51 -3.24
C ARG A 28 9.59 -14.00 -3.12
N GLY A 29 9.64 -13.29 -4.25
CA GLY A 29 9.81 -11.84 -4.28
C GLY A 29 8.69 -11.08 -3.57
N VAL A 30 7.43 -11.51 -3.71
CA VAL A 30 6.29 -10.93 -2.97
C VAL A 30 6.53 -11.01 -1.45
N LYS A 31 6.97 -12.17 -0.95
CA LYS A 31 7.26 -12.35 0.48
C LYS A 31 8.41 -11.46 0.95
N GLN A 32 9.49 -11.39 0.17
CA GLN A 32 10.66 -10.56 0.50
C GLN A 32 10.33 -9.07 0.46
N ALA A 33 9.57 -8.62 -0.54
CA ALA A 33 9.12 -7.24 -0.65
C ALA A 33 8.20 -6.86 0.51
N LEU A 34 7.25 -7.72 0.88
CA LEU A 34 6.40 -7.51 2.05
C LEU A 34 7.22 -7.40 3.34
N LEU A 35 8.20 -8.28 3.54
CA LEU A 35 9.06 -8.23 4.73
C LEU A 35 9.87 -6.93 4.78
N MET A 36 10.51 -6.55 3.67
CA MET A 36 11.33 -5.34 3.60
C MET A 36 10.51 -4.07 3.79
N THR A 37 9.36 -3.97 3.11
CA THR A 37 8.42 -2.85 3.29
C THR A 37 7.91 -2.79 4.71
N THR A 38 7.52 -3.92 5.31
CA THR A 38 7.03 -3.95 6.69
C THR A 38 8.10 -3.51 7.69
N ALA A 39 9.32 -4.07 7.59
CA ALA A 39 10.42 -3.74 8.48
C ALA A 39 10.79 -2.25 8.39
N PHE A 40 10.91 -1.73 7.16
CA PHE A 40 11.17 -0.31 6.93
C PHE A 40 10.03 0.56 7.45
N SER A 41 8.78 0.19 7.16
CA SER A 41 7.63 0.96 7.61
C SER A 41 7.55 1.01 9.13
N LEU A 42 7.78 -0.09 9.84
CA LEU A 42 7.80 -0.11 11.31
C LEU A 42 8.91 0.78 11.88
N ALA A 43 10.10 0.79 11.27
CA ALA A 43 11.19 1.66 11.69
C ALA A 43 10.83 3.16 11.51
N ILE A 44 10.22 3.51 10.37
CA ILE A 44 9.74 4.88 10.12
C ILE A 44 8.57 5.24 11.05
N SER A 45 7.63 4.33 11.27
CA SER A 45 6.53 4.52 12.23
C SER A 45 7.05 4.84 13.62
N ALA A 46 8.02 4.07 14.12
CA ALA A 46 8.64 4.32 15.41
C ALA A 46 9.34 5.69 15.47
N ALA A 47 10.11 6.04 14.43
CA ALA A 47 10.76 7.34 14.34
C ALA A 47 9.74 8.49 14.34
N VAL A 48 8.67 8.39 13.55
CA VAL A 48 7.59 9.40 13.50
C VAL A 48 6.88 9.53 14.85
N PHE A 49 6.62 8.42 15.56
CA PHE A 49 5.97 8.47 16.86
C PHE A 49 6.79 9.23 17.91
N VAL A 50 8.10 8.96 17.96
CA VAL A 50 9.04 9.60 18.90
C VAL A 50 9.30 11.05 18.49
N LEU A 51 9.47 11.31 17.20
CA LEU A 51 9.83 12.62 16.67
C LEU A 51 8.64 13.47 16.24
N ALA A 52 7.38 13.07 16.52
CA ALA A 52 6.19 13.78 16.05
C ALA A 52 6.21 15.28 16.40
N ARG A 53 6.59 15.62 17.64
CA ARG A 53 6.67 17.02 18.10
C ARG A 53 7.75 17.83 17.36
N PRO A 54 9.04 17.42 17.37
CA PRO A 54 10.06 18.17 16.64
C PRO A 54 9.77 18.22 15.13
N LEU A 55 9.18 17.18 14.54
CA LEU A 55 8.78 17.20 13.12
C LEU A 55 7.74 18.29 12.82
N ILE A 56 6.73 18.47 13.68
CA ILE A 56 5.74 19.55 13.49
C ILE A 56 6.35 20.93 13.76
N MET A 57 7.23 21.05 14.75
CA MET A 57 7.87 22.32 15.11
C MET A 57 8.84 22.85 14.04
N ILE A 58 9.21 22.06 13.04
CA ILE A 58 9.93 22.56 11.85
C ILE A 58 9.04 23.51 11.02
N PHE A 59 7.72 23.29 11.05
CA PHE A 59 6.75 24.03 10.23
C PHE A 59 5.94 25.05 11.02
N VAL A 60 5.88 24.91 12.34
CA VAL A 60 4.97 25.66 13.22
C VAL A 60 5.74 26.21 14.41
N ASP A 61 5.48 27.47 14.75
CA ASP A 61 6.08 28.11 15.93
C ASP A 61 5.67 27.41 17.24
N GLY A 62 6.60 27.34 18.19
CA GLY A 62 6.42 26.64 19.46
C GLY A 62 5.29 27.18 20.34
N SER A 63 4.87 28.44 20.13
CA SER A 63 3.75 29.07 20.83
C SER A 63 2.37 28.58 20.36
N GLN A 64 2.27 27.96 19.19
CA GLN A 64 1.00 27.49 18.62
C GLN A 64 0.63 26.08 19.11
N HIS A 65 0.40 25.95 20.42
CA HIS A 65 0.22 24.67 21.10
C HIS A 65 -0.90 23.80 20.51
N ASP A 66 -2.04 24.40 20.13
CA ASP A 66 -3.19 23.67 19.57
C ASP A 66 -2.87 23.07 18.20
N ILE A 67 -2.18 23.82 17.34
CA ILE A 67 -1.77 23.36 16.01
C ILE A 67 -0.74 22.24 16.15
N ILE A 68 0.21 22.37 17.08
CA ILE A 68 1.19 21.32 17.37
C ILE A 68 0.50 20.04 17.85
N ALA A 69 -0.49 20.15 18.74
CA ALA A 69 -1.25 19.00 19.24
C ALA A 69 -2.00 18.27 18.11
N ILE A 70 -2.68 19.01 17.22
CA ILE A 70 -3.39 18.45 16.06
C ILE A 70 -2.39 17.77 15.10
N GLY A 71 -1.30 18.44 14.77
CA GLY A 71 -0.27 17.91 13.86
C GLY A 71 0.38 16.63 14.40
N MET A 72 0.70 16.59 15.70
CA MET A 72 1.23 15.38 16.34
C MET A 72 0.23 14.23 16.29
N ARG A 73 -1.07 14.52 16.51
CA ARG A 73 -2.11 13.50 16.46
C ARG A 73 -2.25 12.92 15.06
N TYR A 74 -2.25 13.77 14.04
CA TYR A 74 -2.22 13.36 12.64
C TYR A 74 -1.00 12.47 12.32
N LEU A 75 0.22 12.93 12.66
CA LEU A 75 1.45 12.17 12.38
C LEU A 75 1.46 10.80 13.07
N ARG A 76 0.95 10.70 14.29
CA ARG A 76 0.86 9.43 15.01
C ARG A 76 -0.17 8.48 14.39
N ILE A 77 -1.33 8.99 13.97
CA ILE A 77 -2.33 8.17 13.28
C ILE A 77 -1.76 7.66 11.96
N GLU A 78 -1.33 8.55 11.06
CA GLU A 78 -0.74 8.17 9.76
C GLU A 78 0.49 7.26 9.94
N GLY A 79 1.38 7.63 10.85
CA GLY A 79 2.59 6.90 11.16
C GLY A 79 2.30 5.48 11.62
N ALA A 80 1.25 5.24 12.41
CA ALA A 80 0.87 3.90 12.87
C ALA A 80 0.48 2.96 11.71
N PHE A 81 -0.07 3.53 10.63
CA PHE A 81 -0.55 2.77 9.48
C PHE A 81 0.37 2.86 8.26
N TYR A 82 1.61 3.31 8.43
CA TYR A 82 2.58 3.44 7.34
C TYR A 82 2.92 2.09 6.66
N VAL A 83 2.68 0.97 7.33
CA VAL A 83 2.73 -0.37 6.71
C VAL A 83 1.65 -0.53 5.64
N GLY A 84 0.43 -0.04 5.87
CA GLY A 84 -0.71 -0.17 4.96
C GLY A 84 -0.42 0.49 3.60
N ILE A 85 -0.03 1.77 3.60
CA ILE A 85 0.35 2.45 2.35
C ILE A 85 1.50 1.74 1.62
N GLY A 86 2.44 1.14 2.36
CA GLY A 86 3.51 0.34 1.79
C GLY A 86 3.01 -0.91 1.07
N VAL A 87 2.08 -1.65 1.67
CA VAL A 87 1.43 -2.81 1.03
C VAL A 87 0.66 -2.38 -0.21
N LEU A 88 -0.04 -1.24 -0.15
CA LEU A 88 -0.82 -0.71 -1.26
C LEU A 88 0.07 -0.40 -2.47
N PHE A 89 1.23 0.23 -2.25
CA PHE A 89 2.20 0.48 -3.32
C PHE A 89 2.80 -0.80 -3.92
N LEU A 90 3.05 -1.82 -3.10
CA LEU A 90 3.48 -3.13 -3.62
C LEU A 90 2.39 -3.76 -4.51
N LEU A 91 1.11 -3.64 -4.13
CA LEU A 91 -0.02 -4.13 -4.93
C LEU A 91 -0.15 -3.36 -6.25
N TYR A 92 -0.03 -2.03 -6.24
CA TYR A 92 0.01 -1.23 -7.48
C TYR A 92 1.14 -1.66 -8.39
N GLY A 93 2.34 -1.87 -7.84
CA GLY A 93 3.49 -2.38 -8.60
C GLY A 93 3.22 -3.76 -9.19
N TYR A 94 2.67 -4.67 -8.38
CA TYR A 94 2.33 -6.03 -8.82
C TYR A 94 1.37 -6.04 -10.00
N TYR A 95 0.23 -5.35 -9.89
CA TYR A 95 -0.81 -5.38 -10.92
C TYR A 95 -0.38 -4.71 -12.23
N ARG A 96 0.40 -3.63 -12.14
CA ARG A 96 1.03 -3.01 -13.33
C ARG A 96 1.99 -3.99 -14.01
N ALA A 97 2.79 -4.72 -13.23
CA ALA A 97 3.78 -5.66 -13.76
C ALA A 97 3.18 -6.89 -14.45
N ILE A 98 2.02 -7.38 -14.02
CA ILE A 98 1.39 -8.59 -14.57
C ILE A 98 0.37 -8.29 -15.70
N ARG A 99 0.45 -7.11 -16.32
CA ARG A 99 -0.47 -6.64 -17.39
C ARG A 99 -1.93 -6.50 -16.93
N MET A 100 -2.15 -6.16 -15.66
CA MET A 100 -3.48 -5.89 -15.10
C MET A 100 -3.58 -4.48 -14.50
N PRO A 101 -3.17 -3.41 -15.22
CA PRO A 101 -3.14 -2.06 -14.66
C PRO A 101 -4.53 -1.54 -14.25
N ALA A 102 -5.61 -2.02 -14.87
CA ALA A 102 -6.98 -1.71 -14.47
C ALA A 102 -7.25 -2.03 -12.99
N MET A 103 -6.67 -3.12 -12.46
CA MET A 103 -6.80 -3.44 -11.04
C MET A 103 -6.08 -2.40 -10.16
N SER A 104 -4.93 -1.87 -10.60
CA SER A 104 -4.26 -0.78 -9.89
C SER A 104 -5.13 0.47 -9.84
N VAL A 105 -5.85 0.80 -10.92
CA VAL A 105 -6.80 1.92 -10.93
C VAL A 105 -7.95 1.68 -9.96
N VAL A 106 -8.53 0.49 -9.94
CA VAL A 106 -9.59 0.12 -8.98
C VAL A 106 -9.11 0.32 -7.54
N LEU A 107 -7.92 -0.16 -7.20
CA LEU A 107 -7.35 0.02 -5.86
C LEU A 107 -7.12 1.50 -5.51
N THR A 108 -6.64 2.31 -6.46
CA THR A 108 -6.48 3.76 -6.28
C THR A 108 -7.82 4.46 -6.04
N VAL A 109 -8.84 4.14 -6.84
CA VAL A 109 -10.19 4.71 -6.70
C VAL A 109 -10.82 4.28 -5.38
N LEU A 110 -10.67 3.02 -4.97
CA LEU A 110 -11.14 2.57 -3.66
C LEU A 110 -10.44 3.32 -2.52
N SER A 111 -9.12 3.42 -2.57
CA SER A 111 -8.32 4.08 -1.52
C SER A 111 -8.64 5.57 -1.38
N LEU A 112 -8.68 6.31 -2.50
CA LEU A 112 -8.93 7.76 -2.50
C LEU A 112 -10.42 8.08 -2.36
N GLY A 113 -11.28 7.35 -3.07
CA GLY A 113 -12.73 7.55 -3.02
C GLY A 113 -13.28 7.27 -1.64
N LEU A 114 -12.85 6.17 -1.01
CA LEU A 114 -13.27 5.86 0.36
C LEU A 114 -12.70 6.88 1.36
N ARG A 115 -11.48 7.36 1.16
CA ARG A 115 -10.90 8.43 2.00
C ARG A 115 -11.76 9.69 1.95
N VAL A 116 -12.16 10.15 0.77
CA VAL A 116 -13.01 11.34 0.65
C VAL A 116 -14.38 11.09 1.29
N ALA A 117 -15.03 9.98 0.96
CA ALA A 117 -16.34 9.64 1.49
C ALA A 117 -16.34 9.52 3.03
N LEU A 118 -15.35 8.82 3.59
CA LEU A 118 -15.22 8.65 5.03
C LEU A 118 -14.79 9.95 5.74
N ALA A 119 -13.98 10.80 5.12
CA ALA A 119 -13.64 12.09 5.71
C ALA A 119 -14.91 12.93 5.93
N TYR A 120 -15.79 13.03 4.92
CA TYR A 120 -17.08 13.72 5.08
C TYR A 120 -17.99 13.01 6.09
N ALA A 121 -18.13 11.69 5.99
CA ALA A 121 -19.05 10.94 6.84
C ALA A 121 -18.61 10.94 8.32
N LEU A 122 -17.34 10.68 8.62
CA LEU A 122 -16.83 10.58 9.98
C LEU A 122 -16.62 11.95 10.63
N SER A 123 -16.24 12.98 9.87
CA SER A 123 -16.09 14.33 10.44
C SER A 123 -17.42 14.96 10.84
N ALA A 124 -18.52 14.54 10.21
CA ALA A 124 -19.87 14.97 10.57
C ALA A 124 -20.42 14.27 11.84
N VAL A 125 -19.78 13.22 12.35
CA VAL A 125 -20.24 12.49 13.55
C VAL A 125 -19.90 13.29 14.81
N PRO A 126 -20.91 13.63 15.65
CA PRO A 126 -20.66 14.24 16.95
C PRO A 126 -19.77 13.33 17.82
N GLY A 127 -18.63 13.84 18.27
CA GLY A 127 -17.66 13.10 19.08
C GLY A 127 -16.44 12.55 18.33
N ILE A 128 -16.47 12.50 16.99
CA ILE A 128 -15.29 12.16 16.16
C ILE A 128 -14.63 13.43 15.63
N GLY A 129 -15.40 14.30 14.98
CA GLY A 129 -14.90 15.56 14.43
C GLY A 129 -13.69 15.38 13.50
N VAL A 130 -12.66 16.23 13.66
CA VAL A 130 -11.48 16.24 12.77
C VAL A 130 -10.71 14.91 12.74
N ASP A 131 -10.79 14.11 13.80
CA ASP A 131 -10.11 12.81 13.86
C ASP A 131 -10.64 11.84 12.81
N GLY A 132 -11.91 12.00 12.41
CA GLY A 132 -12.54 11.21 11.36
C GLY A 132 -11.84 11.37 10.01
N ILE A 133 -11.29 12.56 9.75
CA ILE A 133 -10.52 12.85 8.53
C ILE A 133 -9.21 12.07 8.55
N TRP A 134 -8.52 12.04 9.69
CA TRP A 134 -7.26 11.30 9.84
C TRP A 134 -7.47 9.80 9.75
N TRP A 135 -8.56 9.27 10.32
CA TRP A 135 -8.90 7.85 10.24
C TRP A 135 -9.39 7.41 8.86
N ALA A 136 -9.97 8.30 8.06
CA ALA A 136 -10.40 7.99 6.70
C ALA A 136 -9.26 7.52 5.80
N ILE A 137 -8.04 8.01 6.03
CA ILE A 137 -6.85 7.67 5.24
C ILE A 137 -6.44 6.20 5.43
N PRO A 138 -6.10 5.71 6.63
CA PRO A 138 -5.71 4.33 6.84
C PRO A 138 -6.85 3.34 6.60
N ILE A 139 -8.11 3.73 6.81
CA ILE A 139 -9.26 2.88 6.43
C ILE A 139 -9.32 2.71 4.91
N GLY A 140 -9.12 3.80 4.15
CA GLY A 140 -9.01 3.75 2.69
C GLY A 140 -7.91 2.80 2.21
N TRP A 141 -6.73 2.86 2.83
CA TRP A 141 -5.64 1.94 2.53
C TRP A 141 -5.99 0.49 2.86
N ALA A 142 -6.49 0.24 4.06
CA ALA A 142 -6.82 -1.10 4.53
C ALA A 142 -7.85 -1.80 3.62
N VAL A 143 -8.90 -1.07 3.21
CA VAL A 143 -9.92 -1.62 2.30
C VAL A 143 -9.30 -1.94 0.94
N ALA A 144 -8.52 -1.03 0.37
CA ALA A 144 -7.85 -1.27 -0.91
C ALA A 144 -6.86 -2.46 -0.81
N ASP A 145 -6.09 -2.56 0.27
CA ASP A 145 -5.16 -3.67 0.51
C ASP A 145 -5.88 -5.00 0.62
N VAL A 146 -6.98 -5.07 1.38
CA VAL A 146 -7.79 -6.29 1.51
C VAL A 146 -8.32 -6.72 0.14
N VAL A 147 -8.91 -5.81 -0.62
CA VAL A 147 -9.40 -6.10 -1.98
C VAL A 147 -8.25 -6.58 -2.89
N GLY A 148 -7.12 -5.88 -2.87
CA GLY A 148 -5.95 -6.23 -3.65
C GLY A 148 -5.35 -7.58 -3.28
N MET A 149 -5.28 -7.93 -2.00
CA MET A 149 -4.79 -9.23 -1.52
C MET A 149 -5.74 -10.38 -1.85
N LEU A 150 -7.06 -10.17 -1.72
CA LEU A 150 -8.07 -11.17 -2.10
C LEU A 150 -8.01 -11.45 -3.61
N TYR A 151 -7.92 -10.39 -4.42
CA TYR A 151 -7.79 -10.52 -5.86
C TYR A 151 -6.46 -11.17 -6.27
N TYR A 152 -5.37 -10.90 -5.54
CA TYR A 152 -4.07 -11.54 -5.75
C TYR A 152 -4.17 -13.06 -5.59
N LYS A 153 -4.82 -13.53 -4.51
CA LYS A 153 -5.04 -14.98 -4.28
C LYS A 153 -5.82 -15.65 -5.41
N LYS A 154 -6.82 -14.96 -5.97
CA LYS A 154 -7.63 -15.47 -7.12
C LYS A 154 -6.82 -15.49 -8.41
N THR A 155 -6.07 -14.42 -8.67
CA THR A 155 -5.27 -14.24 -9.90
C THR A 155 -4.08 -15.18 -9.96
N LEU A 156 -3.43 -15.47 -8.83
CA LEU A 156 -2.37 -16.47 -8.72
C LEU A 156 -2.81 -17.84 -9.28
N ARG A 157 -4.02 -18.29 -8.92
CA ARG A 157 -4.57 -19.57 -9.42
C ARG A 157 -4.78 -19.50 -10.93
N ARG A 158 -5.39 -18.44 -11.44
CA ARG A 158 -5.72 -18.32 -12.88
C ARG A 158 -4.49 -18.21 -13.78
N ILE A 159 -3.55 -17.32 -13.45
CA ILE A 159 -2.38 -17.03 -14.30
C ILE A 159 -1.43 -18.23 -14.36
N TYR A 160 -1.19 -18.90 -13.23
CA TYR A 160 -0.24 -20.00 -13.18
C TYR A 160 -0.81 -21.34 -13.64
N THR A 161 -2.12 -21.57 -13.49
CA THR A 161 -2.77 -22.75 -14.08
C THR A 161 -2.80 -22.65 -15.61
N GLN A 162 -3.02 -21.48 -16.22
CA GLN A 162 -3.11 -21.36 -17.68
C GLN A 162 -1.75 -21.43 -18.40
N ARG A 163 -0.66 -20.92 -17.80
CA ARG A 163 0.66 -20.95 -18.44
C ARG A 163 1.38 -22.30 -18.35
N GLY A 164 1.12 -23.10 -17.32
CA GLY A 164 1.61 -24.49 -17.29
C GLY A 164 1.10 -25.30 -18.49
N THR A 165 -0.13 -25.06 -18.91
CA THR A 165 -0.73 -25.68 -20.09
C THR A 165 -0.14 -25.18 -21.41
N THR A 166 0.21 -23.89 -21.52
CA THR A 166 0.78 -23.31 -22.75
C THR A 166 2.25 -23.70 -22.95
N THR A 167 3.07 -23.74 -21.89
CA THR A 167 4.48 -24.15 -21.99
C THR A 167 4.60 -25.62 -22.40
N HIS A 168 3.73 -26.50 -21.91
CA HIS A 168 3.69 -27.89 -22.38
C HIS A 168 3.32 -28.02 -23.86
N LYS A 169 2.42 -27.17 -24.38
CA LYS A 169 2.05 -27.21 -25.81
C LYS A 169 3.15 -26.73 -26.75
N ILE A 170 4.06 -25.88 -26.30
CA ILE A 170 5.19 -25.39 -27.12
C ILE A 170 6.33 -26.42 -27.11
N ILE A 171 6.62 -27.03 -25.96
CA ILE A 171 7.65 -28.09 -25.87
C ILE A 171 7.20 -29.37 -26.57
N ALA A 172 5.91 -29.72 -26.55
CA ALA A 172 5.39 -30.88 -27.28
C ALA A 172 5.27 -30.67 -28.81
N ARG A 173 5.64 -29.50 -29.32
CA ARG A 173 5.66 -29.17 -30.76
C ARG A 173 7.08 -28.96 -31.30
N LEU A 174 8.10 -29.21 -30.48
CA LEU A 174 9.51 -29.28 -30.85
C LEU A 174 9.96 -30.73 -30.74
#